data_AF-A0A958X5T5-F1
#
_entry.id   AF-A0A958X5T5-F1
#
_cell.length_a   1.000
_cell.length_b   1.000
_cell.length_c   1.000
_cell.angle_alpha   90.00
_cell.angle_beta   90.00
_cell.angle_gamma   90.00
#
_symmetry.space_group_name_H-M   'P 1'
#
loop_
_entity.id
_entity.type
_entity.pdbx_description
1 polymer ?
#
loop_
_entity_poly.entity_id
_entity_poly.type
_entity_poly.pdbx_seq_one_letter_code
_entity_poly.pdbx_strand_id
1 'polypeptide(L)'
;MKNILLPLFILLTSCLKATPAPNFIVTDSDGQKQNLYQNYINQDKLVVLEAFFIACPPCNTHAPLVKSLYEQVQAAYPGKVEFMLLSTQNGDLNTNVAQYKTSKGFTMPAVGSDGGSLTALQPYTSNQFGLFYGTPTFIVIAPGTGEVHFDIRGNSASQTIALLEAKIAELVSTPPPPPVVCNLKNVVDVGLSGVDLKVSAIGAALPYDTTLSAAGSYSVSNIAALNNVDYSIVPSKDDNPLNGLTTYDLVLISKHILGIEPLSCDWQQVAADVNCSGSITTLDIVTARKVILGILLELPCKSWRFIPDSIVTTNGNCTDFIGVKMGDVNGWPCVQANGPIDERSTLSLSANDQLLQAGDRVLLEISCPENIDLQG
;
A
#
# COMPACT_ATOMS: atom_id res chain seq x y z
N MET A 1 -17.95 51.98 2.71
CA MET A 1 -16.93 50.93 2.62
C MET A 1 -17.67 49.61 2.44
N LYS A 2 -17.59 48.99 1.25
CA LYS A 2 -18.23 47.70 0.95
C LYS A 2 -17.16 46.62 1.08
N ASN A 3 -17.30 45.74 2.08
CA ASN A 3 -16.42 44.59 2.26
C ASN A 3 -16.88 43.47 1.31
N ILE A 4 -16.02 43.13 0.35
CA ILE A 4 -16.20 42.00 -0.55
C ILE A 4 -15.54 40.80 0.14
N LEU A 5 -16.34 39.85 0.62
CA LEU A 5 -15.88 38.53 1.07
C LEU A 5 -15.60 37.67 -0.17
N LEU A 6 -14.34 37.26 -0.33
CA LEU A 6 -13.89 36.30 -1.33
C LEU A 6 -14.06 34.89 -0.75
N PRO A 7 -14.87 33.99 -1.33
CA PRO A 7 -15.02 32.64 -0.81
C PRO A 7 -13.77 31.82 -1.18
N LEU A 8 -13.10 31.31 -0.16
CA LEU A 8 -11.99 30.37 -0.29
C LEU A 8 -12.56 29.01 -0.73
N PHE A 9 -12.44 28.72 -2.02
CA PHE A 9 -12.83 27.44 -2.60
C PHE A 9 -11.78 26.39 -2.21
N ILE A 10 -12.05 25.62 -1.16
CA ILE A 10 -11.26 24.44 -0.80
C ILE A 10 -11.49 23.42 -1.92
N LEU A 11 -10.54 23.33 -2.86
CA LEU A 11 -10.45 22.19 -3.77
C LEU A 11 -10.18 20.95 -2.92
N LEU A 12 -11.22 20.16 -2.66
CA LEU A 12 -11.04 18.73 -2.42
C LEU A 12 -10.48 18.15 -3.71
N THR A 13 -9.16 18.06 -3.81
CA THR A 13 -8.49 17.21 -4.78
C THR A 13 -8.82 15.77 -4.41
N SER A 14 -9.89 15.25 -5.01
CA SER A 14 -10.11 13.82 -5.10
C SER A 14 -8.89 13.23 -5.80
N CYS A 15 -7.96 12.66 -5.02
CA CYS A 15 -6.85 11.90 -5.55
C CYS A 15 -7.47 10.61 -6.15
N LEU A 16 -7.89 10.67 -7.41
CA LEU A 16 -8.17 9.48 -8.19
C LEU A 16 -6.88 8.67 -8.16
N LYS A 17 -6.91 7.52 -7.45
CA LYS A 17 -5.78 6.61 -7.40
C LYS A 17 -5.42 6.24 -8.85
N ALA A 18 -4.22 6.60 -9.26
CA ALA A 18 -3.74 6.25 -10.58
C ALA A 18 -3.70 4.71 -10.72
N THR A 19 -4.17 4.20 -11.85
CA THR A 19 -4.29 2.75 -12.07
C THR A 19 -2.99 2.22 -12.68
N PRO A 20 -2.31 1.24 -12.04
CA PRO A 20 -1.12 0.62 -12.61
C PRO A 20 -1.42 -0.20 -13.86
N ALA A 21 -0.43 -0.30 -14.75
CA ALA A 21 -0.44 -1.15 -15.93
C ALA A 21 -0.60 -2.62 -15.52
N PRO A 22 -1.48 -3.43 -16.13
CA PRO A 22 -1.50 -4.86 -15.88
C PRO A 22 -0.17 -5.49 -16.33
N ASN A 23 0.33 -6.47 -15.58
CA ASN A 23 1.55 -7.15 -15.99
C ASN A 23 1.32 -7.99 -17.26
N PHE A 24 2.36 -8.09 -18.10
CA PHE A 24 2.38 -8.97 -19.25
C PHE A 24 3.74 -9.62 -19.42
N ILE A 25 3.75 -10.77 -20.10
CA ILE A 25 4.95 -11.47 -20.56
C ILE A 25 4.79 -11.68 -22.06
N VAL A 26 5.71 -11.13 -22.84
CA VAL A 26 5.74 -11.24 -24.30
C VAL A 26 7.09 -11.77 -24.77
N THR A 27 7.13 -12.31 -26.00
CA THR A 27 8.39 -12.67 -26.66
C THR A 27 8.59 -11.76 -27.85
N ASP A 28 9.64 -10.94 -27.82
CA ASP A 28 9.91 -9.97 -28.88
C ASP A 28 10.41 -10.64 -30.17
N SER A 29 10.54 -9.82 -31.21
CA SER A 29 10.98 -10.23 -32.54
C SER A 29 12.43 -10.73 -32.58
N ASP A 30 13.21 -10.49 -31.53
CA ASP A 30 14.59 -10.99 -31.37
C ASP A 30 14.62 -12.29 -30.52
N GLY A 31 13.45 -12.81 -30.13
CA GLY A 31 13.27 -14.02 -29.34
C GLY A 31 13.47 -13.85 -27.83
N GLN A 32 13.59 -12.61 -27.34
CA GLN A 32 13.77 -12.33 -25.92
C GLN A 32 12.42 -12.23 -25.21
N LYS A 33 12.34 -12.84 -24.02
CA LYS A 33 11.16 -12.69 -23.16
C LYS A 33 11.21 -11.35 -22.42
N GLN A 34 10.16 -10.57 -22.57
CA GLN A 34 9.98 -9.28 -21.90
C GLN A 34 8.81 -9.40 -20.91
N ASN A 35 9.11 -9.23 -19.62
CA ASN A 35 8.14 -9.11 -18.54
C ASN A 35 8.12 -7.66 -18.08
N LEU A 36 6.97 -6.97 -18.25
CA LEU A 36 6.83 -5.54 -18.01
C LEU A 36 7.40 -5.13 -16.65
N TYR A 37 6.96 -5.81 -15.59
CA TYR A 37 7.35 -5.45 -14.23
C TYR A 37 8.75 -5.94 -13.88
N GLN A 38 9.05 -7.20 -14.15
CA GLN A 38 10.33 -7.80 -13.75
C GLN A 38 11.53 -7.18 -14.49
N ASN A 39 11.39 -6.88 -15.77
CA ASN A 39 12.50 -6.34 -16.58
C ASN A 39 12.60 -4.81 -16.52
N TYR A 40 11.51 -4.11 -16.21
CA TYR A 40 11.45 -2.65 -16.31
C TYR A 40 10.92 -1.95 -15.07
N ILE A 41 9.62 -2.05 -14.76
CA ILE A 41 8.98 -1.19 -13.75
C ILE A 41 9.62 -1.38 -12.36
N ASN A 42 9.92 -2.63 -11.97
CA ASN A 42 10.56 -2.95 -10.69
C ASN A 42 12.04 -2.57 -10.64
N GLN A 43 12.64 -2.30 -11.79
CA GLN A 43 14.02 -1.81 -11.91
C GLN A 43 14.07 -0.29 -11.99
N ASP A 44 12.98 0.39 -11.62
CA ASP A 44 12.85 1.85 -11.68
C ASP A 44 13.09 2.37 -13.12
N LYS A 45 12.59 1.63 -14.11
CA LYS A 45 12.61 2.02 -15.52
C LYS A 45 11.22 2.43 -15.97
N LEU A 46 11.15 3.57 -16.67
CA LEU A 46 9.98 4.02 -17.39
C LEU A 46 9.85 3.24 -18.71
N VAL A 47 8.63 2.84 -19.07
CA VAL A 47 8.37 2.15 -20.34
C VAL A 47 7.45 2.99 -21.22
N VAL A 48 7.82 3.19 -22.48
CA VAL A 48 6.95 3.78 -23.50
C VAL A 48 6.50 2.67 -24.44
N LEU A 49 5.21 2.35 -24.43
CA LEU A 49 4.61 1.45 -25.40
C LEU A 49 4.11 2.24 -26.62
N GLU A 50 4.42 1.75 -27.81
CA GLU A 50 3.78 2.19 -29.05
C GLU A 50 2.88 1.06 -29.56
N ALA A 51 1.56 1.26 -29.49
CA ALA A 51 0.62 0.42 -30.20
C ALA A 51 0.64 0.78 -31.68
N PHE A 52 1.05 -0.14 -32.54
CA PHE A 52 1.27 0.11 -33.97
C PHE A 52 0.83 -1.07 -34.84
N PHE A 53 1.04 -0.97 -36.15
CA PHE A 53 1.13 -2.12 -37.05
C PHE A 53 2.02 -1.78 -38.25
N ILE A 54 2.61 -2.77 -38.91
CA ILE A 54 3.71 -2.55 -39.88
C ILE A 54 3.29 -1.68 -41.08
N ALA A 55 2.04 -1.82 -41.54
CA ALA A 55 1.50 -1.10 -42.69
C ALA A 55 0.85 0.25 -42.32
N CYS A 56 0.93 0.67 -41.04
CA CYS A 56 0.26 1.85 -40.52
C CYS A 56 0.88 3.15 -41.09
N PRO A 57 0.17 3.92 -41.94
CA PRO A 57 0.73 5.15 -42.49
C PRO A 57 1.15 6.18 -41.43
N PRO A 58 0.31 6.52 -40.42
CA PRO A 58 0.75 7.48 -39.41
C PRO A 58 1.90 6.95 -38.55
N CYS A 59 1.94 5.66 -38.21
CA CYS A 59 3.05 5.07 -37.46
C CYS A 59 4.37 5.20 -38.25
N ASN A 60 4.31 4.95 -39.57
CA ASN A 60 5.45 5.14 -40.47
C ASN A 60 5.93 6.59 -40.52
N THR A 61 5.03 7.58 -40.41
CA THR A 61 5.38 9.00 -40.32
C THR A 61 6.04 9.36 -38.98
N HIS A 62 5.64 8.71 -37.88
CA HIS A 62 6.22 8.96 -36.56
C HIS A 62 7.57 8.25 -36.38
N ALA A 63 7.78 7.12 -37.05
CA ALA A 63 8.92 6.23 -36.81
C ALA A 63 10.31 6.92 -36.80
N PRO A 64 10.67 7.82 -37.74
CA PRO A 64 11.97 8.50 -37.67
C PRO A 64 12.13 9.36 -36.42
N LEU A 65 11.05 10.02 -35.98
CA LEU A 65 11.08 10.86 -34.79
C LEU A 65 11.10 10.02 -33.51
N VAL A 66 10.36 8.90 -33.47
CA VAL A 66 10.41 7.93 -32.36
C VAL A 66 11.81 7.36 -32.23
N LYS A 67 12.48 7.03 -33.34
CA LYS A 67 13.88 6.57 -33.35
C LYS A 67 14.79 7.62 -32.71
N SER A 68 14.72 8.86 -33.18
CA SER A 68 15.56 9.94 -32.66
C SER A 68 15.29 10.21 -31.18
N LEU A 69 14.03 10.22 -30.75
CA LEU A 69 13.67 10.37 -29.34
C LEU A 69 14.24 9.21 -28.51
N TYR A 70 14.10 7.97 -28.97
CA TYR A 70 14.64 6.80 -28.28
C TYR A 70 16.16 6.91 -28.10
N GLU A 71 16.91 7.22 -29.16
CA GLU A 71 18.37 7.41 -29.10
C GLU A 71 18.76 8.55 -28.14
N GLN A 72 18.01 9.65 -28.16
CA GLN A 72 18.21 10.79 -27.26
C GLN A 72 17.97 10.42 -25.79
N VAL A 73 16.86 9.73 -25.47
CA VAL A 73 16.55 9.37 -24.07
C VAL A 73 17.47 8.27 -23.54
N GLN A 74 17.95 7.37 -24.39
CA GLN A 74 18.99 6.41 -23.99
C GLN A 74 20.30 7.10 -23.59
N ALA A 75 20.67 8.18 -24.29
CA ALA A 75 21.83 9.00 -23.95
C ALA A 75 21.60 9.89 -22.71
N ALA A 76 20.41 10.50 -22.58
CA ALA A 76 20.09 11.39 -21.48
C ALA A 76 19.83 10.66 -20.15
N TYR A 77 19.22 9.47 -20.22
CA TYR A 77 18.75 8.68 -19.08
C TYR A 77 19.19 7.22 -19.21
N PRO A 78 20.52 6.94 -19.17
CA PRO A 78 21.05 5.61 -19.45
C PRO A 78 20.46 4.55 -18.52
N GLY A 79 19.79 3.55 -19.11
CA GLY A 79 19.18 2.44 -18.39
C GLY A 79 17.91 2.77 -17.60
N LYS A 80 17.34 3.97 -17.75
CA LYS A 80 16.14 4.43 -17.03
C LYS A 80 14.87 4.45 -17.87
N VAL A 81 14.98 4.40 -19.19
CA VAL A 81 13.84 4.44 -20.11
C VAL A 81 13.96 3.29 -21.10
N GLU A 82 12.86 2.63 -21.42
CA GLU A 82 12.76 1.64 -22.49
C GLU A 82 11.54 1.91 -23.37
N PHE A 83 11.66 1.68 -24.67
CA PHE A 83 10.54 1.76 -25.59
C PHE A 83 10.17 0.34 -26.04
N MET A 84 8.89 0.09 -26.34
CA MET A 84 8.45 -1.20 -26.85
C MET A 84 7.33 -1.02 -27.86
N LEU A 85 7.52 -1.61 -29.04
CA LEU A 85 6.50 -1.63 -30.08
C LEU A 85 5.65 -2.89 -29.92
N LEU A 86 4.33 -2.73 -29.86
CA LEU A 86 3.38 -3.84 -29.78
C LEU A 86 2.42 -3.76 -30.98
N SER A 87 2.40 -4.80 -31.82
CA SER A 87 1.47 -4.80 -32.95
C SER A 87 0.02 -5.02 -32.49
N THR A 88 -0.88 -4.26 -33.09
CA THR A 88 -2.34 -4.35 -32.94
C THR A 88 -2.98 -5.32 -33.94
N GLN A 89 -2.20 -5.89 -34.87
CA GLN A 89 -2.72 -6.70 -35.97
C GLN A 89 -2.37 -8.18 -35.83
N ASN A 90 -3.34 -9.05 -36.05
CA ASN A 90 -3.14 -10.50 -35.99
C ASN A 90 -2.17 -11.02 -37.07
N GLY A 91 -2.08 -10.32 -38.20
CA GLY A 91 -1.20 -10.68 -39.32
C GLY A 91 0.26 -10.22 -39.16
N ASP A 92 0.56 -9.38 -38.17
CA ASP A 92 1.91 -8.90 -37.91
C ASP A 92 2.63 -9.89 -36.98
N LEU A 93 3.21 -10.94 -37.55
CA LEU A 93 4.04 -11.88 -36.78
C LEU A 93 5.39 -11.26 -36.42
N ASN A 94 6.10 -11.83 -35.46
CA ASN A 94 7.44 -11.42 -35.03
C ASN A 94 8.43 -11.37 -36.21
N THR A 95 8.27 -12.23 -37.21
CA THR A 95 9.05 -12.18 -38.46
C THR A 95 8.79 -10.92 -39.27
N ASN A 96 7.53 -10.48 -39.39
CA ASN A 96 7.16 -9.24 -40.05
C ASN A 96 7.60 -8.01 -39.25
N VAL A 97 7.42 -8.06 -37.93
CA VAL A 97 7.81 -6.99 -37.01
C VAL A 97 9.34 -6.83 -36.96
N ALA A 98 10.11 -7.91 -37.01
CA ALA A 98 11.58 -7.86 -37.13
C ALA A 98 12.01 -7.11 -38.41
N GLN A 99 11.39 -7.44 -39.55
CA GLN A 99 11.68 -6.76 -40.82
C GLN A 99 11.34 -5.26 -40.74
N TYR A 100 10.19 -4.91 -40.13
CA TYR A 100 9.81 -3.52 -39.90
C TYR A 100 10.85 -2.81 -39.01
N LYS A 101 11.21 -3.40 -37.87
CA LYS A 101 12.24 -2.90 -36.94
C LYS A 101 13.56 -2.61 -37.66
N THR A 102 14.07 -3.56 -38.46
CA THR A 102 15.28 -3.36 -39.26
C THR A 102 15.12 -2.24 -40.28
N SER A 103 14.00 -2.18 -41.00
CA SER A 103 13.76 -1.15 -42.02
C SER A 103 13.71 0.27 -41.45
N LYS A 104 13.32 0.42 -40.18
CA LYS A 104 13.27 1.70 -39.48
C LYS A 104 14.55 2.01 -38.70
N GLY A 105 15.48 1.06 -38.59
CA GLY A 105 16.68 1.20 -37.76
C GLY A 105 16.35 1.27 -36.27
N PHE A 106 15.27 0.61 -35.84
CA PHE A 106 14.89 0.52 -34.43
C PHE A 106 15.71 -0.54 -33.70
N THR A 107 16.13 -0.24 -32.48
CA THR A 107 16.90 -1.15 -31.61
C THR A 107 16.09 -1.63 -30.40
N MET A 108 15.05 -0.89 -30.03
CA MET A 108 14.12 -1.24 -28.95
C MET A 108 13.33 -2.54 -29.23
N PRO A 109 12.81 -3.24 -28.20
CA PRO A 109 11.95 -4.40 -28.36
C PRO A 109 10.71 -4.13 -29.24
N ALA A 110 10.34 -5.10 -30.07
CA ALA A 110 9.15 -5.03 -30.90
C ALA A 110 8.47 -6.40 -30.95
N VAL A 111 7.15 -6.46 -30.82
CA VAL A 111 6.41 -7.70 -30.61
C VAL A 111 5.24 -7.79 -31.59
N GLY A 112 5.18 -8.91 -32.30
CA GLY A 112 4.07 -9.32 -33.15
C GLY A 112 3.02 -10.15 -32.41
N SER A 113 1.97 -10.55 -33.13
CA SER A 113 0.83 -11.26 -32.57
C SER A 113 1.20 -12.64 -31.98
N ASP A 114 2.09 -13.38 -32.63
CA ASP A 114 2.67 -14.65 -32.14
C ASP A 114 3.62 -14.49 -30.95
N GLY A 115 4.11 -13.27 -30.71
CA GLY A 115 4.86 -12.88 -29.51
C GLY A 115 3.99 -12.49 -28.32
N GLY A 116 2.67 -12.40 -28.50
CA GLY A 116 1.70 -12.03 -27.45
C GLY A 116 1.31 -10.56 -27.41
N SER A 117 1.61 -9.77 -28.46
CA SER A 117 1.34 -8.32 -28.48
C SER A 117 -0.13 -7.97 -28.27
N LEU A 118 -1.06 -8.76 -28.85
CA LEU A 118 -2.49 -8.51 -28.77
C LEU A 118 -3.03 -8.64 -27.34
N THR A 119 -2.57 -9.66 -26.61
CA THR A 119 -2.95 -9.87 -25.20
C THR A 119 -2.37 -8.75 -24.34
N ALA A 120 -1.11 -8.37 -24.55
CA ALA A 120 -0.48 -7.27 -23.82
C ALA A 120 -1.18 -5.91 -24.06
N LEU A 121 -1.71 -5.69 -25.26
CA LEU A 121 -2.43 -4.46 -25.63
C LEU A 121 -3.91 -4.44 -25.25
N GLN A 122 -4.50 -5.58 -24.84
CA GLN A 122 -5.93 -5.68 -24.58
C GLN A 122 -6.44 -4.63 -23.56
N PRO A 123 -5.78 -4.40 -22.40
CA PRO A 123 -6.23 -3.39 -21.44
C PRO A 123 -6.24 -1.96 -22.01
N TYR A 124 -5.30 -1.67 -22.90
CA TYR A 124 -5.10 -0.34 -23.49
C TYR A 124 -6.03 -0.08 -24.68
N THR A 125 -6.55 -1.13 -25.30
CA THR A 125 -7.48 -1.05 -26.44
C THR A 125 -8.95 -1.23 -26.04
N SER A 126 -9.22 -1.65 -24.79
CA SER A 126 -10.57 -1.86 -24.25
C SER A 126 -11.16 -0.68 -23.47
N ASN A 127 -10.62 0.52 -23.68
CA ASN A 127 -11.03 1.75 -22.99
C ASN A 127 -10.86 1.74 -21.45
N GLN A 128 -10.04 0.84 -20.89
CA GLN A 128 -9.79 0.80 -19.45
C GLN A 128 -9.05 2.06 -18.96
N PHE A 129 -8.08 2.54 -19.74
CA PHE A 129 -7.24 3.69 -19.39
C PHE A 129 -7.62 4.99 -20.12
N GLY A 130 -8.49 4.91 -21.12
CA GLY A 130 -8.91 6.03 -21.96
C GLY A 130 -9.41 5.56 -23.32
N LEU A 131 -10.05 6.45 -24.07
CA LEU A 131 -10.60 6.11 -25.39
C LEU A 131 -9.49 5.78 -26.39
N PHE A 132 -9.55 4.59 -26.99
CA PHE A 132 -8.60 4.19 -28.02
C PHE A 132 -9.01 4.74 -29.41
N TYR A 133 -8.21 5.67 -29.95
CA TYR A 133 -8.47 6.32 -31.24
C TYR A 133 -7.75 5.67 -32.43
N GLY A 134 -7.03 4.56 -32.21
CA GLY A 134 -6.22 3.89 -33.23
C GLY A 134 -4.77 4.32 -33.21
N THR A 135 -3.97 3.68 -34.07
CA THR A 135 -2.51 3.72 -34.03
C THR A 135 -1.90 4.90 -34.83
N PRO A 136 -0.72 5.42 -34.43
CA PRO A 136 0.01 5.05 -33.23
C PRO A 136 -0.71 5.57 -31.98
N THR A 137 -0.73 4.76 -30.92
CA THR A 137 -1.11 5.19 -29.57
C THR A 137 0.12 4.99 -28.70
N PHE A 138 0.55 6.06 -28.04
CA PHE A 138 1.69 6.03 -27.14
C PHE A 138 1.22 5.99 -25.70
N ILE A 139 1.72 5.02 -24.94
CA ILE A 139 1.37 4.79 -23.54
C ILE A 139 2.66 4.89 -22.73
N VAL A 140 2.71 5.80 -21.76
CA VAL A 140 3.87 5.95 -20.87
C VAL A 140 3.53 5.31 -19.53
N ILE A 141 4.37 4.36 -19.11
CA ILE A 141 4.22 3.63 -17.85
C ILE A 141 5.31 4.12 -16.90
N ALA A 142 4.88 4.72 -15.79
CA ALA A 142 5.77 5.35 -14.81
C ALA A 142 6.69 4.31 -14.12
N PRO A 143 7.94 4.68 -13.82
CA PRO A 143 8.88 3.81 -13.11
C PRO A 143 8.39 3.53 -11.68
N GLY A 144 8.63 2.33 -11.18
CA GLY A 144 8.27 1.90 -9.81
C GLY A 144 6.78 1.62 -9.61
N THR A 145 5.92 2.61 -9.87
CA THR A 145 4.46 2.49 -9.64
C THR A 145 3.73 1.73 -10.74
N GLY A 146 4.24 1.79 -11.97
CA GLY A 146 3.56 1.29 -13.15
C GLY A 146 2.34 2.13 -13.55
N GLU A 147 2.18 3.35 -13.02
CA GLU A 147 1.08 4.25 -13.39
C GLU A 147 1.03 4.49 -14.90
N VAL A 148 -0.17 4.41 -15.47
CA VAL A 148 -0.39 4.55 -16.91
C VAL A 148 -0.78 5.98 -17.27
N HIS A 149 0.03 6.62 -18.12
CA HIS A 149 -0.32 7.84 -18.84
C HIS A 149 -0.67 7.49 -20.29
N PHE A 150 -1.96 7.47 -20.56
CA PHE A 150 -2.54 6.91 -21.79
C PHE A 150 -2.67 7.91 -22.94
N ASP A 151 -2.38 7.46 -24.16
CA ASP A 151 -2.52 8.17 -25.44
C ASP A 151 -1.90 9.57 -25.45
N ILE A 152 -0.59 9.65 -25.15
CA ILE A 152 0.16 10.90 -25.32
C ILE A 152 0.16 11.27 -26.81
N ARG A 153 -0.65 12.27 -27.17
CA ARG A 153 -0.95 12.62 -28.56
C ARG A 153 -1.01 14.13 -28.75
N GLY A 154 -0.36 14.61 -29.81
CA GLY A 154 -0.48 15.98 -30.33
C GLY A 154 -1.21 16.03 -31.67
N ASN A 155 -1.38 17.23 -32.21
CA ASN A 155 -2.01 17.46 -33.52
C ASN A 155 -1.08 17.13 -34.71
N SER A 156 0.19 16.81 -34.44
CA SER A 156 1.18 16.40 -35.43
C SER A 156 2.17 15.40 -34.84
N ALA A 157 2.95 14.74 -35.70
CA ALA A 157 3.99 13.81 -35.25
C ALA A 157 5.04 14.52 -34.39
N SER A 158 5.53 15.69 -34.81
CA SER A 158 6.49 16.48 -34.02
C SER A 158 5.92 16.92 -32.68
N GLN A 159 4.64 17.33 -32.62
CA GLN A 159 4.01 17.72 -31.36
C GLN A 159 3.84 16.52 -30.42
N THR A 160 3.45 15.36 -30.96
CA THR A 160 3.33 14.13 -30.18
C THR A 160 4.67 13.73 -29.54
N ILE A 161 5.75 13.84 -30.30
CA ILE A 161 7.10 13.50 -29.82
C ILE A 161 7.59 14.50 -28.76
N ALA A 162 7.30 15.80 -28.92
CA ALA A 162 7.61 16.80 -27.89
C ALA A 162 6.82 16.55 -26.58
N LEU A 163 5.55 16.13 -26.68
CA LEU A 163 4.75 15.76 -25.51
C LEU A 163 5.27 14.49 -24.82
N LEU A 164 5.71 13.50 -25.61
CA LEU A 164 6.35 12.30 -25.09
C LEU A 164 7.66 12.63 -24.37
N GLU A 165 8.53 13.42 -24.99
CA GLU A 165 9.79 13.88 -24.39
C GLU A 165 9.55 14.59 -23.05
N ALA A 166 8.59 15.53 -23.02
CA ALA A 166 8.23 16.24 -21.80
C ALA A 166 7.71 15.31 -20.71
N LYS A 167 6.84 14.34 -21.06
CA LYS A 167 6.29 13.37 -20.10
C LYS A 167 7.36 12.40 -19.58
N ILE A 168 8.29 11.96 -20.43
CA ILE A 168 9.44 11.14 -20.01
C ILE A 168 10.31 11.94 -19.03
N ALA A 169 10.68 13.18 -19.37
CA ALA A 169 11.50 14.03 -18.52
C ALA A 169 10.86 14.31 -17.16
N GLU A 170 9.54 14.54 -17.13
CA GLU A 170 8.75 14.66 -15.91
C GLU A 170 8.88 13.41 -15.04
N LEU A 171 8.53 12.24 -15.57
CA LEU A 171 8.44 11.00 -14.78
C LEU A 171 9.79 10.39 -14.39
N VAL A 172 10.84 10.63 -15.17
CA VAL A 172 12.20 10.19 -14.81
C VAL A 172 12.81 11.10 -13.74
N SER A 173 12.39 12.37 -13.68
CA SER A 173 12.89 13.35 -12.70
C SER A 173 12.07 13.38 -11.42
N THR A 174 10.83 12.86 -11.43
CA THR A 174 10.05 12.69 -10.21
C THR A 174 10.68 11.59 -9.35
N PRO A 175 11.09 11.87 -8.10
CA PRO A 175 11.48 10.81 -7.19
C PRO A 175 10.31 9.82 -7.04
N PRO A 176 10.57 8.51 -6.95
CA PRO A 176 9.51 7.53 -6.74
C PRO A 176 8.67 7.93 -5.52
N PRO A 177 7.34 7.69 -5.54
CA PRO A 177 6.50 8.06 -4.43
C PRO A 177 7.03 7.43 -3.14
N PRO A 178 6.87 8.10 -1.98
CA PRO A 178 7.27 7.54 -0.71
C PRO A 178 6.67 6.13 -0.54
N PRO A 179 7.42 5.17 0.02
CA PRO A 179 6.87 3.85 0.33
C PRO A 179 5.56 3.99 1.12
N VAL A 180 4.57 3.18 0.78
CA VAL A 180 3.35 3.11 1.58
C VAL A 180 3.73 2.48 2.91
N VAL A 181 3.55 3.23 3.99
CA VAL A 181 3.82 2.79 5.36
C VAL A 181 2.48 2.57 6.05
N CYS A 182 2.32 1.39 6.65
CA CYS A 182 1.14 1.04 7.43
C CYS A 182 1.53 0.73 8.87
N ASN A 183 0.57 0.90 9.77
CA ASN A 183 0.80 0.86 11.20
C ASN A 183 0.46 -0.50 11.78
N LEU A 184 1.26 -0.91 12.77
CA LEU A 184 1.01 -2.03 13.67
C LEU A 184 0.82 -1.42 15.05
N LYS A 185 -0.43 -1.28 15.47
CA LYS A 185 -0.78 -0.51 16.67
C LYS A 185 -1.75 -1.30 17.53
N ASN A 186 -1.86 -0.94 18.80
CA ASN A 186 -2.94 -1.41 19.64
C ASN A 186 -4.18 -0.50 19.48
N VAL A 187 -5.22 -0.76 20.27
CA VAL A 187 -6.50 -0.05 20.22
C VAL A 187 -6.45 1.42 20.68
N VAL A 188 -5.31 1.88 21.21
CA VAL A 188 -5.07 3.28 21.60
C VAL A 188 -3.98 3.94 20.77
N ASP A 189 -3.77 3.47 19.54
CA ASP A 189 -2.80 4.00 18.58
C ASP A 189 -1.32 3.96 19.03
N VAL A 190 -0.98 3.07 19.98
CA VAL A 190 0.42 2.85 20.38
C VAL A 190 1.02 1.73 19.52
N GLY A 191 2.18 2.00 18.93
CA GLY A 191 2.91 1.05 18.08
C GLY A 191 3.30 -0.23 18.81
N LEU A 192 3.09 -1.37 18.16
CA LEU A 192 3.43 -2.70 18.66
C LEU A 192 4.78 -3.15 18.12
N SER A 193 5.67 -3.63 19.00
CA SER A 193 6.96 -4.21 18.63
C SER A 193 6.89 -5.74 18.55
N GLY A 194 7.80 -6.34 17.76
CA GLY A 194 7.93 -7.79 17.66
C GLY A 194 6.68 -8.43 17.07
N VAL A 195 6.18 -7.86 15.97
CA VAL A 195 5.11 -8.44 15.16
C VAL A 195 5.76 -9.08 13.94
N ASP A 196 5.46 -10.36 13.71
CA ASP A 196 5.89 -11.08 12.52
C ASP A 196 4.81 -10.99 11.45
N LEU A 197 5.17 -10.46 10.28
CA LEU A 197 4.30 -10.35 9.11
C LEU A 197 4.67 -11.43 8.11
N LYS A 198 3.81 -12.44 7.96
CA LYS A 198 3.94 -13.40 6.87
C LYS A 198 3.39 -12.77 5.60
N VAL A 199 4.22 -12.67 4.56
CA VAL A 199 3.86 -12.09 3.27
C VAL A 199 4.03 -13.14 2.18
N SER A 200 2.94 -13.45 1.48
CA SER A 200 2.92 -14.54 0.49
C SER A 200 2.25 -14.08 -0.81
N ALA A 201 2.96 -14.22 -1.93
CA ALA A 201 2.45 -13.94 -3.26
C ALA A 201 1.39 -14.98 -3.68
N ILE A 202 0.33 -14.52 -4.34
CA ILE A 202 -0.82 -15.29 -4.80
C ILE A 202 -0.83 -15.23 -6.34
N GLY A 203 -0.96 -16.41 -6.97
CA GLY A 203 -1.08 -16.49 -8.44
C GLY A 203 0.17 -16.05 -9.22
N ALA A 204 1.29 -15.78 -8.53
CA ALA A 204 2.54 -15.40 -9.18
C ALA A 204 3.18 -16.56 -9.95
N ALA A 205 3.82 -16.24 -11.08
CA ALA A 205 4.56 -17.21 -11.90
C ALA A 205 5.73 -17.86 -11.13
N LEU A 206 6.28 -17.15 -10.13
CA LEU A 206 7.25 -17.67 -9.17
C LEU A 206 6.68 -17.52 -7.76
N PRO A 207 6.66 -18.59 -6.94
CA PRO A 207 6.20 -18.49 -5.56
C PRO A 207 7.14 -17.58 -4.76
N TYR A 208 6.55 -16.72 -3.94
CA TYR A 208 7.27 -15.87 -3.00
C TYR A 208 6.58 -15.95 -1.65
N ASP A 209 7.33 -16.32 -0.61
CA ASP A 209 6.89 -16.36 0.79
C ASP A 209 8.02 -15.83 1.67
N THR A 210 7.70 -14.91 2.57
CA THR A 210 8.66 -14.33 3.50
C THR A 210 8.01 -13.98 4.83
N THR A 211 8.82 -13.79 5.87
CA THR A 211 8.38 -13.28 7.17
C THR A 211 9.22 -12.09 7.55
N LEU A 212 8.57 -10.96 7.80
CA LEU A 212 9.20 -9.70 8.18
C LEU A 212 8.91 -9.43 9.65
N SER A 213 9.94 -9.14 10.45
CA SER A 213 9.73 -8.65 11.80
C SER A 213 9.60 -7.13 11.77
N ALA A 214 8.53 -6.61 12.36
CA ALA A 214 8.17 -5.19 12.33
C ALA A 214 7.91 -4.63 13.73
N ALA A 215 8.07 -3.31 13.85
CA ALA A 215 7.85 -2.57 15.08
C ALA A 215 7.18 -1.23 14.81
N GLY A 216 5.93 -1.09 15.25
CA GLY A 216 5.10 0.11 15.12
C GLY A 216 4.56 0.34 13.71
N SER A 217 5.36 0.10 12.68
CA SER A 217 4.96 0.23 11.28
C SER A 217 5.71 -0.74 10.38
N TYR A 218 5.23 -0.88 9.15
CA TYR A 218 5.82 -1.71 8.11
C TYR A 218 5.54 -1.16 6.72
N SER A 219 6.36 -1.58 5.75
CA SER A 219 6.14 -1.31 4.33
C SER A 219 6.57 -2.53 3.51
N VAL A 220 5.80 -2.82 2.48
CA VAL A 220 6.11 -3.86 1.49
C VAL A 220 6.34 -3.27 0.10
N SER A 221 6.36 -1.95 -0.03
CA SER A 221 6.43 -1.26 -1.32
C SER A 221 7.74 -1.47 -2.08
N ASN A 222 8.82 -1.83 -1.37
CA ASN A 222 10.14 -2.07 -1.96
C ASN A 222 10.42 -3.56 -2.22
N ILE A 223 9.43 -4.43 -2.05
CA ILE A 223 9.60 -5.86 -2.30
C ILE A 223 9.25 -6.14 -3.77
N ALA A 224 10.28 -6.17 -4.62
CA ALA A 224 10.13 -6.34 -6.07
C ALA A 224 9.30 -7.59 -6.48
N ALA A 225 9.30 -8.64 -5.67
CA ALA A 225 8.51 -9.86 -5.92
C ALA A 225 7.00 -9.68 -5.72
N LEU A 226 6.56 -8.61 -5.04
CA LEU A 226 5.15 -8.31 -4.75
C LEU A 226 4.54 -7.28 -5.70
N ASN A 227 5.34 -6.69 -6.57
CA ASN A 227 4.86 -5.69 -7.51
C ASN A 227 3.96 -6.36 -8.56
N ASN A 228 2.74 -5.84 -8.70
CA ASN A 228 1.72 -6.30 -9.65
C ASN A 228 1.32 -7.77 -9.52
N VAL A 229 1.43 -8.25 -8.28
CA VAL A 229 1.04 -9.57 -7.84
C VAL A 229 0.07 -9.36 -6.67
N ASP A 230 -1.00 -10.13 -6.61
CA ASP A 230 -1.82 -10.17 -5.40
C ASP A 230 -1.03 -10.90 -4.32
N TYR A 231 -1.03 -10.39 -3.10
CA TYR A 231 -0.36 -11.04 -1.98
C TYR A 231 -1.17 -10.92 -0.71
N SER A 232 -1.02 -11.91 0.16
CA SER A 232 -1.57 -11.89 1.51
C SER A 232 -0.54 -11.38 2.50
N ILE A 233 -0.96 -10.54 3.45
CA ILE A 233 -0.20 -10.20 4.66
C ILE A 233 -0.95 -10.74 5.87
N VAL A 234 -0.29 -11.56 6.67
CA VAL A 234 -0.84 -12.15 7.90
C VAL A 234 0.07 -11.77 9.08
N PRO A 235 -0.37 -10.86 9.97
CA PRO A 235 0.36 -10.51 11.17
C PRO A 235 0.25 -11.61 12.23
N SER A 236 1.30 -11.79 13.01
CA SER A 236 1.27 -12.67 14.17
C SER A 236 2.24 -12.19 15.24
N LYS A 237 1.84 -12.37 16.49
CA LYS A 237 2.64 -12.04 17.67
C LYS A 237 2.26 -12.98 18.79
N ASP A 238 3.25 -13.51 19.49
CA ASP A 238 3.02 -14.43 20.60
C ASP A 238 4.03 -14.16 21.71
N ASP A 239 3.61 -13.34 22.67
CA ASP A 239 4.34 -13.08 23.91
C ASP A 239 3.76 -13.89 25.07
N ASN A 240 4.24 -13.62 26.30
CA ASN A 240 3.68 -14.18 27.52
C ASN A 240 2.16 -13.87 27.64
N PRO A 241 1.29 -14.90 27.65
CA PRO A 241 -0.15 -14.74 27.78
C PRO A 241 -0.58 -14.02 29.07
N LEU A 242 0.21 -14.11 30.15
CA LEU A 242 -0.06 -13.47 31.45
C LEU A 242 0.10 -11.96 31.44
N ASN A 243 0.76 -11.38 30.44
CA ASN A 243 0.90 -9.94 30.37
C ASN A 243 -0.48 -9.28 30.16
N GLY A 244 -0.90 -8.44 31.09
CA GLY A 244 -2.21 -7.77 31.08
C GLY A 244 -3.39 -8.63 31.58
N LEU A 245 -3.29 -9.96 31.54
CA LEU A 245 -4.37 -10.85 31.98
C LEU A 245 -4.43 -10.96 33.52
N THR A 246 -5.53 -10.48 34.10
CA THR A 246 -5.78 -10.50 35.54
C THR A 246 -7.04 -11.29 35.90
N THR A 247 -7.25 -11.54 37.20
CA THR A 247 -8.52 -12.11 37.68
C THR A 247 -9.70 -11.15 37.51
N TYR A 248 -9.45 -9.85 37.40
CA TYR A 248 -10.49 -8.85 37.17
C TYR A 248 -11.07 -8.96 35.75
N ASP A 249 -10.24 -9.27 34.75
CA ASP A 249 -10.71 -9.57 33.38
C ASP A 249 -11.73 -10.71 33.37
N LEU A 250 -11.49 -11.75 34.17
CA LEU A 250 -12.43 -12.87 34.29
C LEU A 250 -13.78 -12.43 34.88
N VAL A 251 -13.77 -11.47 35.80
CA VAL A 251 -15.00 -10.90 36.36
C VAL A 251 -15.77 -10.14 35.29
N LEU A 252 -15.09 -9.34 34.47
CA LEU A 252 -15.69 -8.59 33.37
C LEU A 252 -16.27 -9.52 32.30
N ILE A 253 -15.54 -10.56 31.89
CA ILE A 253 -16.04 -11.59 30.96
C ILE A 253 -17.27 -12.30 31.56
N SER A 254 -17.25 -12.62 32.86
CA SER A 254 -18.39 -13.23 33.56
C SER A 254 -19.62 -12.33 33.54
N LYS A 255 -19.45 -11.03 33.83
CA LYS A 255 -20.54 -10.05 33.79
C LYS A 255 -21.12 -9.89 32.39
N HIS A 256 -20.28 -9.96 31.35
CA HIS A 256 -20.73 -9.93 29.96
C HIS A 256 -21.57 -11.16 29.60
N ILE A 257 -21.11 -12.36 29.94
CA ILE A 257 -21.85 -13.62 29.71
C ILE A 257 -23.22 -13.59 30.41
N LEU A 258 -23.29 -13.00 31.61
CA LEU A 258 -24.52 -12.87 32.38
C LEU A 258 -25.42 -11.72 31.93
N GLY A 259 -24.97 -10.86 31.01
CA GLY A 259 -25.69 -9.67 30.56
C GLY A 259 -25.83 -8.56 31.61
N ILE A 260 -25.02 -8.60 32.67
CA ILE A 260 -25.06 -7.60 33.77
C ILE A 260 -24.33 -6.32 33.35
N GLU A 261 -23.15 -6.49 32.76
CA GLU A 261 -22.31 -5.40 32.27
C GLU A 261 -21.63 -5.88 30.97
N PRO A 262 -22.32 -5.74 29.83
CA PRO A 262 -21.78 -6.19 28.55
C PRO A 262 -20.54 -5.38 28.16
N LEU A 263 -19.49 -6.07 27.68
CA LEU A 263 -18.37 -5.45 26.97
C LEU A 263 -18.87 -4.59 25.81
N SER A 264 -18.49 -3.32 25.79
CA SER A 264 -19.07 -2.29 24.92
C SER A 264 -18.26 -2.05 23.64
N CYS A 265 -16.97 -2.40 23.64
CA CYS A 265 -16.09 -2.24 22.49
C CYS A 265 -15.82 -3.56 21.75
N ASP A 266 -15.73 -3.50 20.42
CA ASP A 266 -15.47 -4.68 19.56
C ASP A 266 -14.15 -5.38 19.93
N TRP A 267 -13.10 -4.61 20.26
CA TRP A 267 -11.83 -5.19 20.68
C TRP A 267 -11.93 -5.97 21.99
N GLN A 268 -12.80 -5.57 22.92
CA GLN A 268 -13.00 -6.29 24.17
C GLN A 268 -13.64 -7.65 23.92
N GLN A 269 -14.54 -7.73 22.94
CA GLN A 269 -15.15 -8.99 22.54
C GLN A 269 -14.11 -9.95 21.95
N VAL A 270 -13.19 -9.43 21.13
CA VAL A 270 -12.04 -10.21 20.62
C VAL A 270 -11.14 -10.65 21.76
N ALA A 271 -10.79 -9.78 22.70
CA ALA A 271 -9.96 -10.14 23.85
C ALA A 271 -10.63 -11.19 24.77
N ALA A 272 -11.96 -11.15 24.90
CA ALA A 272 -12.74 -12.05 25.76
C ALA A 272 -12.89 -13.48 25.20
N ASP A 273 -12.78 -13.68 23.89
CA ASP A 273 -12.78 -15.00 23.23
C ASP A 273 -11.39 -15.65 23.31
N VAL A 274 -10.95 -15.93 24.54
CA VAL A 274 -9.60 -16.39 24.87
C VAL A 274 -9.25 -17.73 24.21
N ASN A 275 -10.25 -18.58 23.94
CA ASN A 275 -10.03 -19.84 23.24
C ASN A 275 -10.19 -19.74 21.71
N CYS A 276 -10.51 -18.55 21.18
CA CYS A 276 -10.74 -18.25 19.77
C CYS A 276 -11.78 -19.17 19.11
N SER A 277 -12.87 -19.43 19.82
CA SER A 277 -14.01 -20.20 19.30
C SER A 277 -14.95 -19.38 18.43
N GLY A 278 -14.81 -18.06 18.44
CA GLY A 278 -15.75 -17.11 17.83
C GLY A 278 -16.95 -16.80 18.72
N SER A 279 -16.92 -17.16 20.01
CA SER A 279 -18.03 -16.93 20.95
C SER A 279 -17.52 -16.77 22.38
N ILE A 280 -18.04 -15.78 23.11
CA ILE A 280 -17.64 -15.51 24.49
C ILE A 280 -18.49 -16.39 25.43
N THR A 281 -17.85 -17.36 26.06
CA THR A 281 -18.51 -18.36 26.90
C THR A 281 -17.73 -18.61 28.19
N THR A 282 -18.29 -19.46 29.06
CA THR A 282 -17.59 -19.88 30.28
C THR A 282 -16.30 -20.66 29.99
N LEU A 283 -16.14 -21.21 28.78
CA LEU A 283 -14.89 -21.88 28.39
C LEU A 283 -13.72 -20.91 28.27
N ASP A 284 -13.97 -19.65 27.91
CA ASP A 284 -12.94 -18.60 27.87
C ASP A 284 -12.41 -18.29 29.26
N ILE A 285 -13.33 -18.17 30.24
CA ILE A 285 -12.97 -17.99 31.65
C ILE A 285 -12.13 -19.18 32.16
N VAL A 286 -12.53 -20.41 31.82
CA VAL A 286 -11.77 -21.61 32.22
C VAL A 286 -10.38 -21.60 31.59
N THR A 287 -10.27 -21.19 30.32
CA THR A 287 -9.00 -21.15 29.58
C THR A 287 -8.07 -20.09 30.18
N ALA A 288 -8.57 -18.87 30.35
CA ALA A 288 -7.81 -17.78 30.97
C ALA A 288 -7.40 -18.09 32.42
N ARG A 289 -8.27 -18.76 33.20
CA ARG A 289 -7.91 -19.22 34.55
C ARG A 289 -6.78 -20.25 34.54
N LYS A 290 -6.76 -21.19 33.58
CA LYS A 290 -5.65 -22.14 33.44
C LYS A 290 -4.34 -21.42 33.13
N VAL A 291 -4.37 -20.35 32.33
CA VAL A 291 -3.20 -19.51 32.06
C VAL A 291 -2.72 -18.83 33.34
N ILE A 292 -3.61 -18.14 34.08
CA ILE A 292 -3.29 -17.47 35.35
C ILE A 292 -2.67 -18.43 36.37
N LEU A 293 -3.15 -19.67 36.42
CA LEU A 293 -2.64 -20.70 37.33
C LEU A 293 -1.35 -21.39 36.83
N GLY A 294 -0.83 -21.04 35.66
CA GLY A 294 0.34 -21.67 35.05
C GLY A 294 0.10 -23.11 34.57
N ILE A 295 -1.16 -23.54 34.47
CA ILE A 295 -1.54 -24.85 33.93
C ILE A 295 -1.44 -24.84 32.40
N LEU A 296 -1.72 -23.69 31.78
CA LEU A 296 -1.61 -23.48 30.34
C LEU A 296 -0.57 -22.39 30.08
N LEU A 297 0.51 -22.73 29.38
CA LEU A 297 1.63 -21.80 29.12
C LEU A 297 1.45 -20.98 27.83
N GLU A 298 0.63 -21.48 26.89
CA GLU A 298 0.36 -20.87 25.58
C GLU A 298 -1.14 -20.89 25.30
N LEU A 299 -1.65 -19.82 24.68
CA LEU A 299 -3.05 -19.77 24.26
C LEU A 299 -3.26 -20.48 22.91
N PRO A 300 -4.42 -21.12 22.68
CA PRO A 300 -4.70 -21.83 21.42
C PRO A 300 -4.53 -20.98 20.16
N CYS A 301 -4.72 -19.67 20.26
CA CYS A 301 -4.65 -18.73 19.17
C CYS A 301 -3.62 -17.61 19.38
N LYS A 302 -2.53 -17.93 20.10
CA LYS A 302 -1.48 -16.99 20.51
C LYS A 302 -1.99 -15.94 21.50
N SER A 303 -1.07 -15.21 22.12
CA SER A 303 -1.39 -14.19 23.10
C SER A 303 -1.90 -12.87 22.50
N TRP A 304 -1.77 -12.67 21.19
CA TRP A 304 -2.27 -11.51 20.46
C TRP A 304 -3.07 -11.91 19.22
N ARG A 305 -4.16 -11.18 18.96
CA ARG A 305 -4.95 -11.26 17.73
C ARG A 305 -4.89 -9.93 16.99
N PHE A 306 -4.94 -9.96 15.67
CA PHE A 306 -4.93 -8.76 14.84
C PHE A 306 -6.27 -8.58 14.13
N ILE A 307 -6.62 -7.31 13.93
CA ILE A 307 -7.80 -6.89 13.19
C ILE A 307 -7.34 -5.95 12.07
N PRO A 308 -7.58 -6.27 10.79
CA PRO A 308 -8.04 -7.58 10.32
C PRO A 308 -7.01 -8.70 10.63
N ASP A 309 -7.41 -9.97 10.53
CA ASP A 309 -6.50 -11.10 10.78
C ASP A 309 -5.54 -11.36 9.61
N SER A 310 -5.91 -10.87 8.42
CA SER A 310 -5.16 -10.93 7.19
C SER A 310 -5.72 -9.91 6.20
N ILE A 311 -4.92 -9.53 5.22
CA ILE A 311 -5.37 -8.76 4.06
C ILE A 311 -4.85 -9.41 2.79
N VAL A 312 -5.62 -9.28 1.70
CA VAL A 312 -5.14 -9.52 0.34
C VAL A 312 -5.09 -8.17 -0.36
N THR A 313 -3.94 -7.83 -0.91
CA THR A 313 -3.73 -6.56 -1.60
C THR A 313 -2.68 -6.73 -2.70
N THR A 314 -2.35 -5.65 -3.40
CA THR A 314 -1.39 -5.67 -4.50
C THR A 314 -0.58 -4.38 -4.54
N ASN A 315 0.45 -4.33 -5.38
CA ASN A 315 1.17 -3.11 -5.75
C ASN A 315 1.80 -2.35 -4.59
N GLY A 316 2.45 -3.07 -3.68
CA GLY A 316 3.16 -2.46 -2.56
C GLY A 316 2.26 -1.77 -1.54
N ASN A 317 0.93 -1.92 -1.67
CA ASN A 317 -0.03 -1.45 -0.69
C ASN A 317 0.02 -2.30 0.57
N CYS A 318 -0.46 -1.72 1.66
CA CYS A 318 -0.60 -2.41 2.94
C CYS A 318 -1.86 -1.89 3.65
N THR A 319 -2.13 -2.38 4.85
CA THR A 319 -3.23 -1.90 5.69
C THR A 319 -2.80 -1.88 7.16
N ASP A 320 -3.36 -0.94 7.92
CA ASP A 320 -3.12 -0.88 9.36
C ASP A 320 -3.69 -2.13 10.04
N PHE A 321 -2.90 -2.71 10.95
CA PHE A 321 -3.35 -3.81 11.80
C PHE A 321 -3.44 -3.34 13.25
N ILE A 322 -4.57 -3.67 13.88
CA ILE A 322 -4.81 -3.41 15.29
C ILE A 322 -4.60 -4.71 16.06
N GLY A 323 -3.58 -4.74 16.91
CA GLY A 323 -3.32 -5.86 17.82
C GLY A 323 -4.11 -5.75 19.11
N VAL A 324 -4.80 -6.83 19.47
CA VAL A 324 -5.60 -7.00 20.68
C VAL A 324 -4.95 -8.09 21.54
N LYS A 325 -4.64 -7.76 22.80
CA LYS A 325 -4.07 -8.72 23.75
C LYS A 325 -5.17 -9.66 24.23
N MET A 326 -4.98 -10.96 24.04
CA MET A 326 -5.99 -11.95 24.43
C MET A 326 -6.09 -12.08 25.95
N GLY A 327 -7.33 -12.10 26.44
CA GLY A 327 -7.70 -12.19 27.85
C GLY A 327 -7.67 -10.87 28.61
N ASP A 328 -7.05 -9.82 28.06
CA ASP A 328 -6.98 -8.49 28.68
C ASP A 328 -8.14 -7.63 28.13
N VAL A 329 -9.25 -7.57 28.86
CA VAL A 329 -10.48 -6.87 28.43
C VAL A 329 -10.61 -5.48 29.06
N ASN A 330 -9.72 -5.13 29.99
CA ASN A 330 -9.66 -3.82 30.64
C ASN A 330 -8.35 -3.05 30.35
N GLY A 331 -7.44 -3.59 29.54
CA GLY A 331 -6.13 -3.00 29.26
C GLY A 331 -6.18 -1.67 28.53
N TRP A 332 -7.32 -1.31 27.93
CA TRP A 332 -7.51 -0.05 27.22
C TRP A 332 -8.87 0.59 27.49
N PRO A 333 -8.97 1.93 27.40
CA PRO A 333 -10.24 2.63 27.50
C PRO A 333 -11.13 2.28 26.30
N CYS A 334 -12.41 2.00 26.59
CA CYS A 334 -13.42 1.91 25.54
C CYS A 334 -13.89 3.33 25.17
N VAL A 335 -13.24 3.94 24.18
CA VAL A 335 -13.69 5.21 23.60
C VAL A 335 -14.60 4.91 22.42
N GLN A 336 -15.91 4.98 22.65
CA GLN A 336 -16.89 4.92 21.56
C GLN A 336 -16.78 6.22 20.75
N ALA A 337 -16.50 6.13 19.45
CA ALA A 337 -16.28 7.28 18.56
C ALA A 337 -17.55 8.12 18.27
N ASN A 338 -18.60 8.02 19.10
CA ASN A 338 -19.88 8.69 18.90
C ASN A 338 -20.27 9.53 20.12
N GLY A 339 -19.71 10.74 20.16
CA GLY A 339 -20.12 11.84 21.02
C GLY A 339 -19.42 13.12 20.55
N PRO A 340 -20.01 14.32 20.72
CA PRO A 340 -19.24 15.55 20.56
C PRO A 340 -17.98 15.39 21.41
N ILE A 341 -16.83 15.62 20.79
CA ILE A 341 -15.55 15.65 21.49
C ILE A 341 -15.67 16.85 22.44
N ASP A 342 -16.01 16.61 23.70
CA ASP A 342 -15.61 17.54 24.75
C ASP A 342 -14.08 17.53 24.69
N GLU A 343 -13.53 18.66 24.24
CA GLU A 343 -12.10 18.90 24.24
C GLU A 343 -11.60 18.61 25.65
N ARG A 344 -10.93 17.48 25.83
CA ARG A 344 -10.21 17.19 27.07
C ARG A 344 -9.01 18.13 27.08
N SER A 345 -9.19 19.31 27.66
CA SER A 345 -8.12 20.24 27.96
C SER A 345 -7.09 19.53 28.82
N THR A 346 -5.83 19.58 28.39
CA THR A 346 -4.70 19.07 29.16
C THR A 346 -4.55 19.90 30.43
N LEU A 347 -4.82 19.27 31.58
CA LEU A 347 -4.63 19.89 32.88
C LEU A 347 -3.13 20.10 33.16
N SER A 348 -2.68 21.35 33.09
CA SER A 348 -1.31 21.71 33.48
C SER A 348 -1.24 21.99 34.97
N LEU A 349 -0.48 21.17 35.69
CA LEU A 349 -0.14 21.40 37.10
C LEU A 349 1.31 21.91 37.15
N SER A 350 1.53 23.05 37.81
CA SER A 350 2.86 23.63 38.00
C SER A 350 3.20 23.77 39.48
N ALA A 351 4.43 23.44 39.83
CA ALA A 351 5.02 23.74 41.14
C ALA A 351 6.33 24.50 40.91
N ASN A 352 6.70 25.36 41.85
CA ASN A 352 7.94 26.10 41.77
C ASN A 352 9.12 25.19 42.17
N ASP A 353 10.22 25.29 41.42
CA ASP A 353 11.46 24.57 41.76
C ASP A 353 12.01 25.03 43.11
N GLN A 354 12.47 24.07 43.92
CA GLN A 354 13.14 24.33 45.19
C GLN A 354 14.37 23.43 45.35
N LEU A 355 15.46 24.00 45.85
CA LEU A 355 16.66 23.26 46.25
C LEU A 355 16.48 22.70 47.66
N LEU A 356 16.64 21.39 47.83
CA LEU A 356 16.43 20.67 49.09
C LEU A 356 17.70 19.97 49.56
N GLN A 357 17.83 19.78 50.88
CA GLN A 357 18.89 18.96 51.48
C GLN A 357 18.32 17.67 52.09
N ALA A 358 19.19 16.67 52.28
CA ALA A 358 18.78 15.37 52.78
C ALA A 358 18.21 15.47 54.21
N GLY A 359 16.93 15.10 54.36
CA GLY A 359 16.20 15.16 55.62
C GLY A 359 15.11 16.23 55.68
N ASP A 360 15.06 17.12 54.69
CA ASP A 360 14.03 18.16 54.63
C ASP A 360 12.64 17.57 54.37
N ARG A 361 11.64 18.08 55.10
CA ARG A 361 10.22 17.86 54.80
C ARG A 361 9.66 19.16 54.25
N VAL A 362 9.23 19.14 53.00
CA VAL A 362 8.63 20.30 52.33
C VAL A 362 7.20 20.03 51.92
N LEU A 363 6.40 21.08 51.97
CA LEU A 363 5.03 21.12 51.45
C LEU A 363 5.12 21.62 50.00
N LEU A 364 4.77 20.76 49.04
CA LEU A 364 4.76 21.14 47.63
C LEU A 364 3.43 21.83 47.31
N GLU A 365 3.47 23.13 47.06
CA GLU A 365 2.31 23.87 46.54
C GLU A 365 2.20 23.64 45.04
N ILE A 366 1.16 22.91 44.64
CA ILE A 366 0.81 22.69 43.24
C ILE A 366 -0.25 23.72 42.87
N SER A 367 0.00 24.45 41.78
CA SER A 367 -0.91 25.43 41.21
C SER A 367 -1.44 24.95 39.86
N CYS A 368 -2.70 25.25 39.59
CA CYS A 368 -3.28 25.12 38.26
C CYS A 368 -3.69 26.51 37.76
N PRO A 369 -3.34 26.91 36.52
CA PRO A 369 -3.76 28.19 35.96
C PRO A 369 -5.26 28.28 35.64
N GLU A 370 -5.99 27.16 35.66
CA GLU A 370 -7.44 27.11 35.39
C GLU A 370 -8.23 26.76 36.66
N ASN A 371 -9.41 27.37 36.81
CA ASN A 371 -10.34 27.03 37.90
C ASN A 371 -10.99 25.67 37.63
N ILE A 372 -10.73 24.70 38.49
CA ILE A 372 -11.22 23.33 38.34
C ILE A 372 -12.09 22.98 39.54
N ASP A 373 -13.26 22.42 39.28
CA ASP A 373 -14.11 21.84 40.30
C ASP A 373 -13.59 20.44 40.64
N LEU A 374 -13.11 20.25 41.88
CA LEU A 374 -12.54 19.00 42.37
C LEU A 374 -13.60 18.15 43.11
N GLN A 375 -14.86 18.23 42.69
CA GLN A 375 -15.92 17.38 43.25
C GLN A 375 -16.05 16.09 42.44
N GLY A 376 -15.60 15.00 43.06
CA GLY A 376 -16.07 13.63 42.81
C GLY A 376 -16.96 13.19 43.96
#